data_AF-A0A815HCA2-F1
#
_entry.id   AF-A0A815HCA2-F1
#
_cell.length_a   1.000
_cell.length_b   1.000
_cell.length_c   1.000
_cell.angle_alpha   90.00
_cell.angle_beta   90.00
_cell.angle_gamma   90.00
#
_symmetry.space_group_name_H-M   'P 1'
#
loop_
_entity.id
_entity.type
_entity.pdbx_description
1 polymer ?
#
loop_
_entity_poly.entity_id
_entity_poly.type
_entity_poly.pdbx_seq_one_letter_code
_entity_poly.pdbx_strand_id
1 'polypeptide(L)'
;MGGQICNVINPITGANYSEVTDSNLLCNFDSNEVGTMIVTNEYGRSMVRSDLYRISATGQFYNFQTYAIVSSVSPTMGSIEGGTTLVVNGQYFSHTTQYPIIVLVAGEICTILSVTSTTIECRTPVNPSIGRSQYQGGRGLQVFSDRIIVSQISMSSTNPPMPSINANQTWIDDALYVSQSSSNETVWIIGFVRVPTTATFSFILKTNGYGVLFLSSNDSPINRTKIADAITGYKSNPIVLENNTNYYLLCLGSRIGGNLSISIQARMHETTLTAGTSSLVTNEIQRIDINTTVTNEKQSLVYTMNSTSNGTAEVQTIAVDNSTFQIGFYGVYTGVLNGRPTASIVQTALNDLPTIYPLSVRVQSTSTLYIITFPVEMGDVPLLNVISTAVNEPNVTETVQGVASGTKLAFQLDGAMTRYLDFVNNNLTEANLTLAINELFTIRCPVSLNNPQATPSIVYVQEFEIGCIFDE
;
A
#
# COMPACT_ATOMS: atom_id res chain seq x y z
N MET A 1 -10.67 -16.44 -21.39
CA MET A 1 -9.29 -15.94 -21.35
C MET A 1 -8.74 -16.04 -22.76
N GLY A 2 -8.55 -14.90 -23.43
CA GLY A 2 -8.19 -14.82 -24.84
C GLY A 2 -6.68 -14.82 -25.06
N GLY A 3 -6.07 -16.00 -25.04
CA GLY A 3 -4.67 -16.17 -25.46
C GLY A 3 -4.61 -16.64 -26.91
N GLN A 4 -3.61 -16.18 -27.66
CA GLN A 4 -3.33 -16.68 -29.00
C GLN A 4 -2.68 -18.07 -28.95
N ILE A 5 -3.12 -18.99 -29.81
CA ILE A 5 -2.48 -20.30 -29.98
C ILE A 5 -1.26 -20.09 -30.87
N CYS A 6 -0.07 -20.41 -30.38
CA CYS A 6 1.11 -20.45 -31.23
C CYS A 6 1.05 -21.69 -32.13
N ASN A 7 0.85 -21.49 -33.44
CA ASN A 7 0.69 -22.60 -34.35
C ASN A 7 2.07 -23.15 -34.76
N VAL A 8 2.31 -24.43 -34.48
CA VAL A 8 3.56 -25.14 -34.84
C VAL A 8 3.52 -25.73 -36.25
N ILE A 9 2.32 -25.82 -36.83
CA ILE A 9 2.10 -26.31 -38.20
C ILE A 9 1.80 -25.11 -39.09
N ASN A 10 2.45 -25.05 -40.24
CA ASN A 10 2.15 -24.07 -41.25
C ASN A 10 0.77 -24.40 -41.86
N PRO A 11 -0.22 -23.48 -41.77
CA PRO A 11 -1.59 -23.76 -42.22
C PRO A 11 -1.71 -23.89 -43.75
N ILE A 12 -0.72 -23.42 -44.51
CA ILE A 12 -0.69 -23.50 -45.98
C ILE A 12 -0.07 -24.82 -46.43
N THR A 13 1.05 -25.23 -45.83
CA THR A 13 1.80 -26.41 -46.28
C THR A 13 1.47 -27.68 -45.50
N GLY A 14 0.86 -27.57 -44.32
CA GLY A 14 0.60 -28.70 -43.42
C GLY A 14 1.85 -29.28 -42.75
N ALA A 15 3.02 -28.70 -42.98
CA ALA A 15 4.29 -29.12 -42.38
C ALA A 15 4.60 -28.31 -41.11
N ASN A 16 5.41 -28.87 -40.21
CA ASN A 16 5.94 -28.11 -39.08
C ASN A 16 6.84 -26.97 -39.57
N TYR A 17 6.85 -25.83 -38.87
CA TYR A 17 7.77 -24.74 -39.18
C TYR A 17 9.25 -25.13 -38.99
N SER A 18 9.53 -26.02 -38.05
CA SER A 18 10.83 -26.67 -37.86
C SER A 18 10.64 -28.08 -37.29
N GLU A 19 11.71 -28.88 -37.29
CA GLU A 19 11.74 -30.09 -36.47
C GLU A 19 11.50 -29.68 -35.01
N VAL A 20 10.52 -30.30 -34.35
CA VAL A 20 10.22 -30.08 -32.94
C VAL A 20 11.07 -31.06 -32.17
N THR A 21 11.95 -30.55 -31.31
CA THR A 21 12.80 -31.36 -30.44
C THR A 21 12.37 -31.19 -28.99
N ASP A 22 12.97 -31.98 -28.10
CA ASP A 22 12.77 -31.86 -26.65
C ASP A 22 13.21 -30.49 -26.08
N SER A 23 13.98 -29.71 -26.86
CA SER A 23 14.56 -28.43 -26.45
C SER A 23 14.17 -27.23 -27.29
N ASN A 24 13.64 -27.44 -28.50
CA ASN A 24 13.34 -26.36 -29.45
C ASN A 24 12.00 -26.58 -30.13
N LEU A 25 11.22 -25.51 -30.20
CA LEU A 25 9.94 -25.45 -30.89
C LEU A 25 9.85 -24.10 -31.60
N LEU A 26 9.55 -24.13 -32.90
CA LEU A 26 9.26 -22.93 -33.69
C LEU A 26 7.76 -22.86 -33.96
N CYS A 27 7.17 -21.70 -33.73
CA CYS A 27 5.75 -21.49 -33.94
C CYS A 27 5.48 -20.04 -34.36
N ASN A 28 4.35 -19.82 -35.04
CA ASN A 28 3.99 -18.50 -35.59
C ASN A 28 2.91 -17.81 -34.74
N PHE A 29 3.05 -16.50 -34.59
CA PHE A 29 2.07 -15.60 -33.98
C PHE A 29 1.59 -14.57 -35.00
N ASP A 30 0.30 -14.26 -34.98
CA ASP A 30 -0.32 -13.35 -35.96
C ASP A 30 -0.46 -11.90 -35.44
N SER A 31 -0.04 -11.61 -34.20
CA SER A 31 -0.19 -10.29 -33.56
C SER A 31 0.95 -9.93 -32.59
N ASN A 32 0.92 -8.67 -32.17
CA ASN A 32 1.69 -8.19 -31.02
C ASN A 32 1.09 -8.75 -29.73
N GLU A 33 1.88 -9.50 -28.97
CA GLU A 33 1.49 -10.21 -27.76
C GLU A 33 2.48 -9.91 -26.63
N VAL A 34 1.98 -9.69 -25.42
CA VAL A 34 2.79 -9.63 -24.20
C VAL A 34 2.15 -10.55 -23.18
N GLY A 35 2.85 -11.61 -22.78
CA GLY A 35 2.25 -12.58 -21.88
C GLY A 35 3.14 -13.76 -21.52
N THR A 36 2.47 -14.86 -21.18
CA THR A 36 3.11 -16.08 -20.73
C THR A 36 2.90 -17.22 -21.71
N MET A 37 3.98 -17.91 -22.05
CA MET A 37 3.89 -19.13 -22.87
C MET A 37 3.73 -20.34 -21.96
N ILE A 38 2.69 -21.13 -22.21
CA ILE A 38 2.43 -22.39 -21.50
C ILE A 38 2.22 -23.47 -22.54
N VAL A 39 3.03 -24.52 -22.49
CA VAL A 39 2.81 -25.74 -23.27
C VAL A 39 1.83 -26.62 -22.50
N THR A 40 0.72 -26.99 -23.14
CA THR A 40 -0.29 -27.88 -22.54
C THR A 40 -0.42 -29.12 -23.41
N ASN A 41 -0.42 -30.30 -22.78
CA ASN A 41 -0.69 -31.58 -23.44
C ASN A 41 -1.47 -32.52 -22.50
N GLU A 42 -1.74 -33.75 -22.92
CA GLU A 42 -2.48 -34.77 -22.15
C GLU A 42 -1.91 -34.99 -20.74
N TYR A 43 -0.59 -34.82 -20.57
CA TYR A 43 0.11 -35.00 -19.29
C TYR A 43 0.20 -33.73 -18.42
N GLY A 44 -0.44 -32.62 -18.82
CA GLY A 44 -0.54 -31.40 -18.02
C GLY A 44 0.04 -30.15 -18.68
N ARG A 45 0.33 -29.14 -17.84
CA ARG A 45 0.84 -27.82 -18.24
C ARG A 45 2.30 -27.64 -17.84
N SER A 46 3.09 -27.02 -18.71
CA SER A 46 4.47 -26.64 -18.39
C SER A 46 4.54 -25.63 -17.26
N MET A 47 5.53 -25.77 -16.38
CA MET A 47 5.87 -24.77 -15.36
C MET A 47 6.99 -23.87 -15.88
N VAL A 48 6.75 -22.56 -15.96
CA VAL A 48 7.77 -21.57 -16.29
C VAL A 48 8.64 -21.32 -15.05
N ARG A 49 9.95 -21.30 -15.22
CA ARG A 49 10.86 -20.93 -14.12
C ARG A 49 10.66 -19.48 -13.71
N SER A 50 10.70 -19.21 -12.40
CA SER A 50 10.41 -17.89 -11.85
C SER A 50 11.39 -16.79 -12.31
N ASP A 51 12.64 -17.14 -12.60
CA ASP A 51 13.70 -16.22 -13.04
C ASP A 51 13.53 -15.71 -14.48
N LEU A 52 12.65 -16.33 -15.27
CA LEU A 52 12.34 -15.92 -16.63
C LEU A 52 11.24 -14.86 -16.72
N TYR A 53 10.49 -14.63 -15.64
CA TYR A 53 9.47 -13.59 -15.63
C TYR A 53 10.09 -12.20 -15.62
N ARG A 54 9.55 -11.35 -16.48
CA ARG A 54 9.69 -9.90 -16.50
C ARG A 54 8.41 -9.28 -15.96
N ILE A 55 8.52 -8.05 -15.49
CA ILE A 55 7.40 -7.25 -15.00
C ILE A 55 7.27 -6.05 -15.92
N SER A 56 6.10 -5.87 -16.53
CA SER A 56 5.81 -4.68 -17.32
C SER A 56 5.66 -3.47 -16.40
N ALA A 57 5.79 -2.25 -16.94
CA ALA A 57 5.50 -1.03 -16.18
C ALA A 57 4.02 -0.92 -15.73
N THR A 58 3.13 -1.77 -16.25
CA THR A 58 1.73 -1.89 -15.78
C THR A 58 1.54 -2.99 -14.73
N GLY A 59 2.61 -3.62 -14.25
CA GLY A 59 2.58 -4.68 -13.24
C GLY A 59 2.22 -6.08 -13.77
N GLN A 60 2.20 -6.28 -15.08
CA GLN A 60 1.89 -7.58 -15.69
C GLN A 60 3.14 -8.45 -15.75
N PHE A 61 3.02 -9.70 -15.28
CA PHE A 61 4.05 -10.73 -15.45
C PHE A 61 4.01 -11.29 -16.86
N TYR A 62 5.17 -11.35 -17.50
CA TYR A 62 5.32 -11.93 -18.83
C TYR A 62 6.71 -12.58 -18.96
N ASN A 63 6.83 -13.61 -19.79
CA ASN A 63 8.12 -14.19 -20.17
C ASN A 63 8.29 -14.25 -21.70
N PHE A 64 7.32 -13.71 -22.43
CA PHE A 64 7.31 -13.62 -23.87
C PHE A 64 6.66 -12.31 -24.31
N GLN A 65 7.26 -11.68 -25.32
CA GLN A 65 6.67 -10.53 -25.98
C GLN A 65 7.02 -10.53 -27.47
N THR A 66 6.08 -10.18 -28.32
CA THR A 66 6.34 -9.73 -29.70
C THR A 66 6.17 -8.21 -29.75
N TYR A 67 6.56 -7.59 -30.86
CA TYR A 67 6.41 -6.16 -31.07
C TYR A 67 6.36 -5.88 -32.56
N ALA A 68 5.70 -4.79 -32.95
CA ALA A 68 5.63 -4.38 -34.34
C ALA A 68 7.04 -4.10 -34.89
N ILE A 69 7.38 -4.73 -36.02
CA ILE A 69 8.64 -4.54 -36.73
C ILE A 69 8.30 -3.98 -38.11
N VAL A 70 8.94 -2.88 -38.48
CA VAL A 70 8.84 -2.32 -39.85
C VAL A 70 10.05 -2.79 -40.65
N SER A 71 9.81 -3.48 -41.76
CA SER A 71 10.86 -3.97 -42.66
C SER A 71 11.09 -3.06 -43.86
N SER A 72 10.02 -2.46 -44.41
CA SER A 72 10.14 -1.54 -45.55
C SER A 72 8.92 -0.63 -45.67
N VAL A 73 9.10 0.47 -46.39
CA VAL A 73 8.05 1.45 -46.69
C VAL A 73 8.11 1.78 -48.19
N SER A 74 6.96 1.85 -48.85
CA SER A 74 6.85 2.17 -50.27
C SER A 74 5.57 2.96 -50.57
N PRO A 75 5.61 3.97 -51.47
CA PRO A 75 6.79 4.52 -52.12
C PRO A 75 7.67 5.32 -51.16
N THR A 76 8.95 5.50 -51.48
CA THR A 76 9.91 6.30 -50.67
C THR A 76 9.74 7.81 -50.86
N MET A 77 8.95 8.23 -51.85
CA MET A 77 8.64 9.62 -52.18
C MET A 77 7.15 9.76 -52.55
N GLY A 78 6.58 10.93 -52.31
CA GLY A 78 5.17 11.22 -52.56
C GLY A 78 4.89 12.70 -52.76
N SER A 79 3.62 13.05 -52.99
CA SER A 79 3.17 14.43 -53.15
C SER A 79 3.31 15.24 -51.86
N ILE A 80 3.72 16.50 -51.97
CA ILE A 80 3.73 17.46 -50.85
C ILE A 80 2.32 17.81 -50.37
N GLU A 81 1.31 17.70 -51.25
CA GLU A 81 -0.10 17.91 -50.93
C GLU A 81 -0.73 16.70 -50.21
N GLY A 82 0.06 15.66 -49.89
CA GLY A 82 -0.43 14.43 -49.30
C GLY A 82 -1.21 13.57 -50.29
N GLY A 83 -2.02 12.64 -49.76
CA GLY A 83 -2.87 11.76 -50.55
C GLY A 83 -2.15 10.55 -51.17
N THR A 84 -0.83 10.45 -51.01
CA THR A 84 -0.04 9.29 -51.47
C THR A 84 -0.40 8.07 -50.63
N THR A 85 -0.80 6.97 -51.27
CA THR A 85 -0.98 5.67 -50.59
C THR A 85 0.38 5.10 -50.24
N LEU A 86 0.64 4.96 -48.95
CA LEU A 86 1.83 4.40 -48.36
C LEU A 86 1.56 2.95 -47.93
N VAL A 87 2.46 2.05 -48.30
CA VAL A 87 2.48 0.65 -47.89
C VAL A 87 3.67 0.43 -46.96
N VAL A 88 3.38 0.06 -45.71
CA VAL A 88 4.37 -0.28 -44.70
C VAL A 88 4.36 -1.80 -44.56
N ASN A 89 5.48 -2.46 -44.89
CA ASN A 89 5.65 -3.89 -44.69
C ASN A 89 6.38 -4.16 -43.38
N GLY A 90 6.07 -5.28 -42.75
CA GLY A 90 6.61 -5.62 -41.45
C GLY A 90 6.08 -6.93 -40.89
N GLN A 91 6.09 -7.03 -39.56
CA GLN A 91 5.60 -8.18 -38.80
C GLN A 91 4.93 -7.72 -37.50
N TYR A 92 4.00 -8.55 -37.00
CA TYR A 92 3.29 -8.38 -35.73
C TYR A 92 2.50 -7.07 -35.62
N PHE A 93 1.99 -6.56 -36.73
CA PHE A 93 1.03 -5.46 -36.70
C PHE A 93 -0.29 -5.93 -36.06
N SER A 94 -0.83 -5.15 -35.12
CA SER A 94 -2.12 -5.43 -34.48
C SER A 94 -3.30 -5.20 -35.43
N HIS A 95 -4.23 -6.16 -35.52
CA HIS A 95 -5.54 -5.98 -36.20
C HIS A 95 -6.69 -5.80 -35.22
N THR A 96 -6.37 -5.69 -33.93
CA THR A 96 -7.39 -5.65 -32.89
C THR A 96 -7.84 -4.22 -32.63
N THR A 97 -9.12 -4.04 -32.35
CA THR A 97 -9.69 -2.73 -31.97
C THR A 97 -9.22 -2.26 -30.59
N GLN A 98 -8.73 -3.17 -29.76
CA GLN A 98 -8.22 -2.87 -28.42
C GLN A 98 -6.90 -2.10 -28.46
N TYR A 99 -6.08 -2.34 -29.47
CA TYR A 99 -4.80 -1.68 -29.68
C TYR A 99 -4.74 -1.14 -31.12
N PRO A 100 -5.38 0.01 -31.39
CA PRO A 100 -5.46 0.57 -32.73
C PRO A 100 -4.08 1.01 -33.22
N ILE A 101 -3.78 0.68 -34.47
CA ILE A 101 -2.56 1.14 -35.12
C ILE A 101 -2.68 2.62 -35.47
N ILE A 102 -1.62 3.37 -35.17
CA ILE A 102 -1.45 4.75 -35.59
C ILE A 102 -0.15 4.81 -36.38
N VAL A 103 -0.23 5.30 -37.62
CA VAL A 103 0.94 5.58 -38.46
C VAL A 103 1.08 7.10 -38.56
N LEU A 104 2.26 7.62 -38.24
CA LEU A 104 2.59 9.03 -38.36
C LEU A 104 3.61 9.23 -39.48
N VAL A 105 3.35 10.18 -40.37
CA VAL A 105 4.27 10.58 -41.43
C VAL A 105 4.59 12.06 -41.23
N ALA A 106 5.86 12.37 -40.99
CA ALA A 106 6.32 13.69 -40.58
C ALA A 106 5.60 14.24 -39.32
N GLY A 107 5.19 13.35 -38.41
CA GLY A 107 4.47 13.71 -37.18
C GLY A 107 2.96 13.84 -37.33
N GLU A 108 2.43 13.76 -38.56
CA GLU A 108 1.01 13.89 -38.86
C GLU A 108 0.36 12.52 -39.14
N ILE A 109 -0.93 12.39 -38.85
CA ILE A 109 -1.65 11.11 -38.95
C ILE A 109 -1.79 10.67 -40.42
N CYS A 110 -1.29 9.46 -40.73
CA CYS A 110 -1.57 8.76 -41.98
C CYS A 110 -2.90 8.00 -41.84
N THR A 111 -3.88 8.33 -42.67
CA THR A 111 -5.23 7.74 -42.57
C THR A 111 -5.17 6.27 -42.99
N ILE A 112 -5.38 5.36 -42.05
CA ILE A 112 -5.32 3.91 -42.29
C ILE A 112 -6.40 3.49 -43.30
N LEU A 113 -6.00 2.72 -44.31
CA LEU A 113 -6.87 2.14 -45.34
C LEU A 113 -7.13 0.65 -45.06
N SER A 114 -6.07 -0.11 -44.76
CA SER A 114 -6.15 -1.53 -44.40
C SER A 114 -4.95 -1.94 -43.57
N VAL A 115 -5.13 -2.99 -42.76
CA VAL A 115 -4.10 -3.53 -41.88
C VAL A 115 -4.14 -5.05 -41.94
N THR A 116 -2.99 -5.68 -42.08
CA THR A 116 -2.74 -7.13 -41.94
C THR A 116 -1.49 -7.35 -41.07
N SER A 117 -1.23 -8.57 -40.60
CA SER A 117 -0.16 -8.83 -39.61
C SER A 117 1.24 -8.47 -40.15
N THR A 118 1.34 -8.28 -41.46
CA THR A 118 2.57 -7.98 -42.19
C THR A 118 2.51 -6.71 -43.04
N THR A 119 1.33 -6.11 -43.25
CA THR A 119 1.17 -4.93 -44.10
C THR A 119 0.23 -3.88 -43.49
N ILE A 120 0.59 -2.61 -43.62
CA ILE A 120 -0.30 -1.48 -43.33
C ILE A 120 -0.37 -0.62 -44.58
N GLU A 121 -1.57 -0.34 -45.06
CA GLU A 121 -1.81 0.66 -46.09
C GLU A 121 -2.42 1.90 -45.45
N CYS A 122 -1.86 3.07 -45.72
CA CYS A 122 -2.38 4.32 -45.21
C CYS A 122 -2.23 5.46 -46.23
N ARG A 123 -3.07 6.47 -46.15
CA ARG A 123 -3.01 7.67 -46.98
C ARG A 123 -2.29 8.79 -46.24
N THR A 124 -1.18 9.24 -46.81
CA THR A 124 -0.33 10.29 -46.24
C THR A 124 -1.06 11.64 -46.10
N PRO A 125 -0.78 12.40 -45.02
CA PRO A 125 -1.27 13.77 -44.86
C PRO A 125 -0.50 14.75 -45.75
N VAL A 126 -0.96 16.00 -45.81
CA VAL A 126 -0.20 17.11 -46.41
C VAL A 126 1.13 17.26 -45.67
N ASN A 127 2.20 17.57 -46.41
CA ASN A 127 3.52 17.79 -45.82
C ASN A 127 3.50 19.01 -44.89
N PRO A 128 3.86 18.86 -43.59
CA PRO A 128 3.87 19.98 -42.66
C PRO A 128 4.91 21.04 -43.07
N SER A 129 4.54 22.32 -42.92
CA SER A 129 5.41 23.46 -43.27
C SER A 129 6.66 23.58 -42.39
N ILE A 130 6.67 22.91 -41.23
CA ILE A 130 7.80 22.86 -40.30
C ILE A 130 8.26 21.40 -40.20
N GLY A 131 9.35 21.07 -40.89
CA GLY A 131 9.99 19.77 -40.77
C GLY A 131 10.80 19.64 -39.48
N ARG A 132 10.80 18.46 -38.88
CA ARG A 132 11.70 18.09 -37.77
C ARG A 132 12.88 17.27 -38.28
N SER A 133 14.04 17.43 -37.63
CA SER A 133 15.24 16.66 -37.96
C SER A 133 15.24 15.23 -37.39
N GLN A 134 14.42 14.98 -36.37
CA GLN A 134 14.25 13.68 -35.72
C GLN A 134 12.78 13.44 -35.39
N TYR A 135 12.34 12.22 -35.62
CA TYR A 135 11.01 11.72 -35.26
C TYR A 135 11.17 10.49 -34.36
N GLN A 136 10.11 10.17 -33.61
CA GLN A 136 10.10 8.95 -32.81
C GLN A 136 10.16 7.75 -33.77
N GLY A 137 11.14 6.87 -33.56
CA GLY A 137 11.33 5.66 -34.35
C GLY A 137 10.54 4.48 -33.81
N GLY A 138 10.88 3.29 -34.33
CA GLY A 138 10.44 2.02 -33.75
C GLY A 138 11.05 1.76 -32.36
N ARG A 139 10.79 0.57 -31.81
CA ARG A 139 11.39 0.12 -30.56
C ARG A 139 12.92 0.14 -30.66
N GLY A 140 13.56 0.50 -29.55
CA GLY A 140 15.01 0.51 -29.41
C GLY A 140 15.59 1.93 -29.40
N LEU A 141 16.91 1.98 -29.23
CA LEU A 141 17.70 3.20 -29.20
C LEU A 141 18.76 3.15 -30.30
N GLN A 142 18.93 4.27 -30.97
CA GLN A 142 19.97 4.43 -31.98
C GLN A 142 21.29 4.69 -31.27
N VAL A 143 22.33 3.94 -31.65
CA VAL A 143 23.68 4.10 -31.09
C VAL A 143 24.61 4.57 -32.18
N PHE A 144 25.37 5.62 -31.89
CA PHE A 144 26.51 6.03 -32.66
C PHE A 144 27.78 5.78 -31.85
N SER A 145 28.82 5.25 -32.47
CA SER A 145 30.13 5.11 -31.85
C SER A 145 31.25 5.61 -32.75
N ASP A 146 32.20 6.33 -32.15
CA ASP A 146 33.34 6.90 -32.85
C ASP A 146 34.60 6.75 -31.99
N ARG A 147 35.75 6.53 -32.62
CA ARG A 147 37.04 6.28 -31.95
C ARG A 147 37.73 7.57 -31.51
N ILE A 148 36.94 8.47 -30.93
CA ILE A 148 37.38 9.78 -30.44
C ILE A 148 37.16 9.88 -28.93
N ILE A 149 37.81 10.88 -28.33
CA ILE A 149 37.59 11.24 -26.93
C ILE A 149 36.90 12.59 -26.86
N VAL A 150 35.74 12.61 -26.21
CA VAL A 150 35.09 13.85 -25.79
C VAL A 150 35.33 14.04 -24.30
N SER A 151 35.78 15.23 -23.91
CA SER A 151 36.02 15.56 -22.50
C SER A 151 34.71 15.64 -21.72
N GLN A 152 34.77 15.32 -20.42
CA GLN A 152 33.61 15.40 -19.53
C GLN A 152 32.93 16.78 -19.56
N ILE A 153 33.71 17.86 -19.58
CA ILE A 153 33.19 19.24 -19.64
C ILE A 153 32.38 19.47 -20.92
N SER A 154 32.86 18.97 -22.06
CA SER A 154 32.17 19.14 -23.34
C SER A 154 30.87 18.33 -23.40
N MET A 155 30.88 17.10 -22.88
CA MET A 155 29.67 16.26 -22.81
C MET A 155 28.63 16.81 -21.83
N SER A 156 29.05 17.44 -20.73
CA SER A 156 28.15 18.03 -19.73
C SER A 156 27.68 19.44 -20.09
N SER A 157 28.06 19.98 -21.27
CA SER A 157 27.64 21.31 -21.74
C SER A 157 26.17 21.33 -22.17
N THR A 158 25.59 22.52 -22.34
CA THR A 158 24.20 22.70 -22.82
C THR A 158 24.03 22.21 -24.27
N ASN A 159 25.08 22.33 -25.08
CA ASN A 159 25.14 21.85 -26.45
C ASN A 159 26.29 20.85 -26.61
N PRO A 160 26.12 19.62 -26.12
CA PRO A 160 27.17 18.61 -26.20
C PRO A 160 27.46 18.24 -27.67
N PRO A 161 28.70 17.81 -27.97
CA PRO A 161 29.05 17.33 -29.30
C PRO A 161 28.13 16.19 -29.75
N MET A 162 27.69 16.24 -31.01
CA MET A 162 26.90 15.19 -31.66
C MET A 162 27.81 14.27 -32.49
N PRO A 163 27.37 13.03 -32.82
CA PRO A 163 28.16 12.10 -33.62
C PRO A 163 28.52 12.68 -34.98
N SER A 164 29.71 12.35 -35.47
CA SER A 164 30.14 12.70 -36.82
C SER A 164 29.38 11.88 -37.86
N ILE A 165 29.37 12.33 -39.12
CA ILE A 165 28.76 11.57 -40.22
C ILE A 165 29.44 10.21 -40.47
N ASN A 166 30.67 10.03 -39.97
CA ASN A 166 31.45 8.80 -40.11
C ASN A 166 31.33 7.88 -38.89
N ALA A 167 30.57 8.26 -37.86
CA ALA A 167 30.37 7.43 -36.69
C ALA A 167 29.65 6.13 -37.09
N ASN A 168 30.08 5.01 -36.52
CA ASN A 168 29.42 3.72 -36.72
C ASN A 168 28.03 3.79 -36.10
N GLN A 169 27.02 3.30 -36.83
CA GLN A 169 25.64 3.35 -36.40
C GLN A 169 25.07 1.94 -36.20
N THR A 170 24.44 1.71 -35.04
CA THR A 170 23.71 0.48 -34.73
C THR A 170 22.43 0.79 -33.96
N TRP A 171 21.64 -0.24 -33.67
CA TRP A 171 20.42 -0.16 -32.85
C TRP A 171 20.51 -1.17 -31.71
N ILE A 172 20.03 -0.78 -30.54
CA ILE A 172 19.96 -1.64 -29.36
C ILE A 172 18.55 -1.62 -28.77
N ASP A 173 18.04 -2.79 -28.37
CA ASP A 173 16.74 -2.89 -27.70
C ASP A 173 16.86 -2.71 -26.19
N ASP A 174 17.94 -3.25 -25.61
CA ASP A 174 18.31 -3.01 -24.23
C ASP A 174 19.17 -1.74 -24.19
N ALA A 175 18.87 -0.82 -23.28
CA ALA A 175 19.62 0.44 -23.12
C ALA A 175 21.01 0.21 -22.49
N LEU A 176 21.81 -0.68 -23.09
CA LEU A 176 23.13 -1.11 -22.71
C LEU A 176 24.02 -1.15 -23.96
N TYR A 177 25.14 -0.45 -23.89
CA TYR A 177 26.21 -0.54 -24.89
C TYR A 177 27.49 -1.07 -24.22
N VAL A 178 28.18 -1.96 -24.94
CA VAL A 178 29.51 -2.45 -24.56
C VAL A 178 30.41 -2.41 -25.79
N SER A 179 31.53 -1.71 -25.68
CA SER A 179 32.54 -1.61 -26.71
C SER A 179 33.12 -2.96 -27.09
N GLN A 180 33.32 -3.16 -28.39
CA GLN A 180 33.99 -4.34 -28.93
C GLN A 180 35.52 -4.19 -28.99
N SER A 181 36.04 -2.97 -28.80
CA SER A 181 37.47 -2.69 -28.79
C SER A 181 37.90 -1.96 -27.52
N SER A 182 39.18 -2.10 -27.17
CA SER A 182 39.82 -1.43 -26.03
C SER A 182 40.46 -0.08 -26.39
N SER A 183 40.05 0.53 -27.50
CA SER A 183 40.54 1.84 -27.93
C SER A 183 39.80 2.98 -27.25
N ASN A 184 40.28 4.20 -27.47
CA ASN A 184 39.50 5.40 -27.22
C ASN A 184 38.15 5.33 -27.95
N GLU A 185 37.08 5.68 -27.25
CA GLU A 185 35.74 5.62 -27.83
C GLU A 185 34.80 6.62 -27.14
N THR A 186 33.96 7.25 -27.96
CA THR A 186 32.80 8.01 -27.54
C THR A 186 31.56 7.42 -28.20
N VAL A 187 30.50 7.26 -27.42
CA VAL A 187 29.20 6.77 -27.89
C VAL A 187 28.08 7.74 -27.58
N TRP A 188 27.10 7.77 -28.47
CA TRP A 188 25.85 8.51 -28.32
C TRP A 188 24.70 7.53 -28.44
N ILE A 189 23.88 7.43 -27.40
CA ILE A 189 22.64 6.66 -27.41
C ILE A 189 21.50 7.67 -27.48
N ILE A 190 20.75 7.62 -28.57
CA ILE A 190 19.71 8.59 -28.93
C ILE A 190 18.40 7.86 -29.12
N GLY A 191 17.31 8.42 -28.59
CA GLY A 191 15.98 7.90 -28.84
C GLY A 191 14.92 8.68 -28.08
N PHE A 192 13.79 8.01 -27.84
CA PHE A 192 12.66 8.58 -27.14
C PHE A 192 12.18 7.63 -26.06
N VAL A 193 11.84 8.18 -24.90
CA VAL A 193 11.15 7.48 -23.82
C VAL A 193 9.66 7.78 -23.94
N ARG A 194 8.85 6.74 -23.90
CA ARG A 194 7.38 6.83 -23.81
C ARG A 194 6.91 5.84 -22.77
N VAL A 195 6.24 6.33 -21.73
CA VAL A 195 5.79 5.49 -20.61
C VAL A 195 4.34 5.01 -20.84
N PRO A 196 4.00 3.76 -20.44
CA PRO A 196 2.65 3.24 -20.63
C PRO A 196 1.64 3.84 -19.64
N THR A 197 2.12 4.34 -18.50
CA THR A 197 1.32 4.94 -17.43
C THR A 197 2.01 6.17 -16.88
N THR A 198 1.23 7.17 -16.50
CA THR A 198 1.75 8.36 -15.81
C THR A 198 2.29 7.93 -14.45
N ALA A 199 3.58 8.18 -14.21
CA ALA A 199 4.28 7.77 -13.00
C ALA A 199 5.56 8.57 -12.81
N THR A 200 6.15 8.47 -11.63
CA THR A 200 7.42 9.09 -11.28
C THR A 200 8.56 8.11 -11.53
N PHE A 201 9.58 8.57 -12.25
CA PHE A 201 10.75 7.78 -12.60
C PHE A 201 12.05 8.42 -12.10
N SER A 202 13.00 7.58 -11.69
CA SER A 202 14.41 7.96 -11.61
C SER A 202 15.20 7.20 -12.65
N PHE A 203 16.07 7.89 -13.38
CA PHE A 203 17.00 7.28 -14.32
C PHE A 203 18.35 7.08 -13.67
N ILE A 204 18.97 5.93 -13.89
CA ILE A 204 20.28 5.55 -13.37
C ILE A 204 21.19 5.29 -14.56
N LEU A 205 22.25 6.08 -14.65
CA LEU A 205 23.31 5.96 -15.64
C LEU A 205 24.46 5.14 -15.04
N LYS A 206 24.68 3.92 -15.54
CA LYS A 206 25.84 3.11 -15.13
C LYS A 206 26.87 3.12 -16.24
N THR A 207 28.09 3.51 -15.92
CA THR A 207 29.21 3.45 -16.87
C THR A 207 30.52 3.20 -16.16
N ASN A 208 31.49 2.60 -16.87
CA ASN A 208 32.87 2.49 -16.40
C ASN A 208 33.77 3.64 -16.86
N GLY A 209 33.28 4.53 -17.74
CA GLY A 209 33.96 5.73 -18.22
C GLY A 209 33.27 7.01 -17.74
N TYR A 210 33.41 8.09 -18.50
CA TYR A 210 32.59 9.28 -18.31
C TYR A 210 31.25 9.09 -19.01
N GLY A 211 30.16 9.53 -18.37
CA GLY A 211 28.83 9.47 -18.95
C GLY A 211 27.96 10.64 -18.55
N VAL A 212 27.09 11.07 -19.46
CA VAL A 212 26.11 12.13 -19.25
C VAL A 212 24.78 11.72 -19.86
N LEU A 213 23.69 11.88 -19.12
CA LEU A 213 22.34 11.58 -19.56
C LEU A 213 21.49 12.85 -19.59
N PHE A 214 20.84 13.07 -20.72
CA PHE A 214 19.88 14.14 -20.96
C PHE A 214 18.50 13.57 -21.24
N LEU A 215 17.48 14.25 -20.73
CA LEU A 215 16.08 13.98 -21.01
C LEU A 215 15.37 15.32 -21.23
N SER A 216 14.51 15.41 -22.23
CA SER A 216 13.67 16.59 -22.47
C SER A 216 12.36 16.55 -21.71
N SER A 217 11.72 17.72 -21.60
CA SER A 217 10.38 17.85 -21.05
C SER A 217 9.25 17.46 -22.02
N ASN A 218 9.58 17.26 -23.30
CA ASN A 218 8.66 16.88 -24.37
C ASN A 218 9.41 16.19 -25.51
N ASP A 219 8.80 16.07 -26.69
CA ASP A 219 9.39 15.39 -27.84
C ASP A 219 10.47 16.20 -28.59
N SER A 220 10.79 17.41 -28.12
CA SER A 220 11.79 18.28 -28.75
C SER A 220 13.18 18.09 -28.12
N PRO A 221 14.22 17.76 -28.92
CA PRO A 221 15.60 17.66 -28.45
C PRO A 221 16.15 18.96 -27.84
N ILE A 222 15.59 20.12 -28.21
CA ILE A 222 16.04 21.43 -27.72
C ILE A 222 15.70 21.62 -26.24
N ASN A 223 14.59 21.02 -25.77
CA ASN A 223 14.14 21.13 -24.39
C ASN A 223 14.79 20.10 -23.46
N ARG A 224 15.88 19.46 -23.91
CA ARG A 224 16.63 18.50 -23.10
C ARG A 224 17.35 19.21 -21.95
N THR A 225 17.33 18.58 -20.79
CA THR A 225 18.13 19.00 -19.64
C THR A 225 18.98 17.82 -19.18
N LYS A 226 20.12 18.12 -18.55
CA LYS A 226 20.98 17.09 -17.98
C LYS A 226 20.33 16.54 -16.72
N ILE A 227 20.15 15.22 -16.64
CA ILE A 227 19.48 14.56 -15.52
C ILE A 227 20.39 13.64 -14.70
N ALA A 228 21.52 13.19 -15.25
CA ALA A 228 22.53 12.42 -14.51
C ALA A 228 23.91 12.54 -15.16
N ASP A 229 24.98 12.61 -14.36
CA ASP A 229 26.38 12.53 -14.82
C ASP A 229 27.34 12.18 -13.65
N ALA A 230 28.64 12.11 -13.95
CA ALA A 230 29.66 11.84 -12.94
C ALA A 230 29.88 12.96 -11.90
N ILE A 231 29.32 14.17 -12.08
CA ILE A 231 29.49 15.34 -11.20
C ILE A 231 28.30 15.47 -10.24
N THR A 232 27.08 15.49 -10.78
CA THR A 232 25.84 15.64 -10.01
C THR A 232 25.34 14.33 -9.44
N GLY A 233 25.82 13.20 -9.99
CA GLY A 233 25.45 11.86 -9.58
C GLY A 233 24.87 11.05 -10.74
N TYR A 234 25.16 9.76 -10.74
CA TYR A 234 24.73 8.78 -11.73
C TYR A 234 23.23 8.44 -11.67
N LYS A 235 22.46 9.11 -10.81
CA LYS A 235 21.01 8.90 -10.64
C LYS A 235 20.31 10.25 -10.71
N SER A 236 19.23 10.33 -11.49
CA SER A 236 18.41 11.53 -11.55
C SER A 236 17.55 11.69 -10.29
N ASN A 237 17.17 12.94 -10.02
CA ASN A 237 16.02 13.21 -9.18
C ASN A 237 14.76 12.54 -9.77
N PRO A 238 13.71 12.30 -8.97
CA PRO A 238 12.43 11.81 -9.47
C PRO A 238 11.85 12.78 -10.52
N ILE A 239 11.37 12.24 -11.64
CA ILE A 239 10.80 12.97 -12.77
C ILE A 239 9.43 12.35 -13.08
N VAL A 240 8.39 13.15 -13.10
CA VAL A 240 7.06 12.69 -13.53
C VAL A 240 7.04 12.61 -15.05
N LEU A 241 6.72 11.42 -15.57
CA LEU A 241 6.49 11.19 -16.99
C LEU A 241 5.03 10.84 -17.20
N GLU A 242 4.42 11.49 -18.19
CA GLU A 242 3.01 11.33 -18.52
C GLU A 242 2.81 10.23 -19.56
N ASN A 243 1.70 9.49 -19.44
CA ASN A 243 1.31 8.53 -20.46
C ASN A 243 1.14 9.22 -21.81
N ASN A 244 1.35 8.47 -22.89
CA ASN A 244 1.24 8.94 -24.27
C ASN A 244 2.18 10.09 -24.70
N THR A 245 2.96 10.67 -23.80
CA THR A 245 3.94 11.72 -24.09
C THR A 245 5.29 11.11 -24.45
N ASN A 246 5.93 11.67 -25.47
CA ASN A 246 7.27 11.29 -25.90
C ASN A 246 8.31 12.24 -25.29
N TYR A 247 9.41 11.71 -24.81
CA TYR A 247 10.52 12.46 -24.22
C TYR A 247 11.80 12.10 -24.94
N TYR A 248 12.48 13.08 -25.54
CA TYR A 248 13.78 12.87 -26.18
C TYR A 248 14.85 12.51 -25.15
N LEU A 249 15.63 11.47 -25.47
CA LEU A 249 16.71 10.93 -24.65
C LEU A 249 18.03 11.04 -25.42
N LEU A 250 19.05 11.58 -24.76
CA LEU A 250 20.42 11.59 -25.25
C LEU A 250 21.36 11.18 -24.14
N CYS A 251 22.10 10.10 -24.35
CA CYS A 251 23.17 9.66 -23.46
C CYS A 251 24.50 9.70 -24.21
N LEU A 252 25.51 10.31 -23.59
CA LEU A 252 26.88 10.30 -24.10
C LEU A 252 27.74 9.50 -23.14
N GLY A 253 28.61 8.66 -23.68
CA GLY A 253 29.65 7.96 -22.93
C GLY A 253 31.00 8.14 -23.61
N SER A 254 32.07 8.40 -22.85
CA SER A 254 33.42 8.57 -23.40
C SER A 254 34.45 7.92 -22.48
N ARG A 255 35.38 7.17 -23.06
CA ARG A 255 36.43 6.46 -22.32
C ARG A 255 37.76 6.49 -23.05
N ILE A 256 38.82 6.80 -22.30
CA ILE A 256 40.22 6.71 -22.76
C ILE A 256 40.74 5.31 -22.44
N GLY A 257 40.98 4.51 -23.49
CA GLY A 257 41.49 3.14 -23.39
C GLY A 257 40.59 2.14 -22.65
N GLY A 258 40.72 0.86 -23.01
CA GLY A 258 39.84 -0.19 -22.49
C GLY A 258 38.42 -0.13 -23.07
N ASN A 259 37.58 -1.10 -22.74
CA ASN A 259 36.23 -1.20 -23.28
C ASN A 259 35.27 -0.29 -22.50
N LEU A 260 34.52 0.56 -23.19
CA LEU A 260 33.44 1.34 -22.57
C LEU A 260 32.22 0.43 -22.35
N SER A 261 31.64 0.50 -21.16
CA SER A 261 30.30 0.00 -20.89
C SER A 261 29.46 1.16 -20.38
N ILE A 262 28.26 1.31 -20.93
CA ILE A 262 27.30 2.34 -20.53
C ILE A 262 25.88 1.78 -20.62
N SER A 263 25.07 2.02 -19.60
CA SER A 263 23.66 1.61 -19.59
C SER A 263 22.79 2.62 -18.87
N ILE A 264 21.53 2.67 -19.30
CA ILE A 264 20.49 3.52 -18.76
C ILE A 264 19.42 2.60 -18.14
N GLN A 265 19.15 2.78 -16.85
CA GLN A 265 18.10 2.05 -16.15
C GLN A 265 17.03 3.04 -15.71
N ALA A 266 15.76 2.69 -15.86
CA ALA A 266 14.65 3.46 -15.34
C ALA A 266 14.04 2.74 -14.14
N ARG A 267 13.82 3.48 -13.05
CA ARG A 267 13.13 3.00 -11.85
C ARG A 267 11.84 3.78 -11.70
N MET A 268 10.71 3.09 -11.82
CA MET A 268 9.39 3.61 -11.47
C MET A 268 9.23 3.58 -9.94
N HIS A 269 8.62 4.62 -9.36
CA HIS A 269 8.41 4.71 -7.91
C HIS A 269 7.02 4.22 -7.47
N GLU A 270 6.09 4.09 -8.40
CA GLU A 270 4.74 3.62 -8.17
C GLU A 270 4.56 2.19 -8.67
N THR A 271 4.14 1.29 -7.78
CA THR A 271 3.70 -0.06 -8.15
C THR A 271 2.84 -0.65 -7.02
N THR A 272 1.90 -1.52 -7.36
CA THR A 272 1.14 -2.31 -6.39
C THR A 272 1.86 -3.60 -5.99
N LEU A 273 2.98 -3.92 -6.65
CA LEU A 273 3.78 -5.10 -6.37
C LEU A 273 4.65 -4.85 -5.14
N THR A 274 5.04 -5.93 -4.45
CA THR A 274 5.94 -5.87 -3.30
C THR A 274 7.23 -6.62 -3.57
N ALA A 275 8.25 -6.41 -2.74
CA ALA A 275 9.50 -7.17 -2.78
C ALA A 275 9.30 -8.68 -2.61
N GLY A 276 8.17 -9.11 -2.01
CA GLY A 276 7.79 -10.52 -1.94
C GLY A 276 7.37 -11.11 -3.30
N THR A 277 6.99 -10.28 -4.27
CA THR A 277 6.60 -10.73 -5.61
C THR A 277 7.80 -10.87 -6.56
N SER A 278 8.79 -9.98 -6.45
CA SER A 278 9.99 -10.02 -7.29
C SER A 278 11.15 -9.23 -6.69
N SER A 279 12.37 -9.69 -6.94
CA SER A 279 13.61 -8.99 -6.58
C SER A 279 13.83 -7.67 -7.34
N LEU A 280 13.02 -7.39 -8.37
CA LEU A 280 13.02 -6.12 -9.09
C LEU A 280 12.22 -5.03 -8.38
N VAL A 281 11.46 -5.39 -7.34
CA VAL A 281 10.62 -4.49 -6.56
C VAL A 281 11.22 -4.34 -5.16
N THR A 282 11.24 -3.10 -4.66
CA THR A 282 11.68 -2.82 -3.29
C THR A 282 10.54 -2.15 -2.54
N ASN A 283 10.21 -2.65 -1.36
CA ASN A 283 9.23 -1.99 -0.50
C ASN A 283 9.80 -0.65 -0.03
N GLU A 284 8.95 0.38 -0.06
CA GLU A 284 9.24 1.61 0.66
C GLU A 284 9.05 1.36 2.15
N ILE A 285 10.11 1.55 2.94
CA ILE A 285 10.06 1.42 4.40
C ILE A 285 10.21 2.82 4.98
N GLN A 286 9.13 3.37 5.53
CA GLN A 286 9.16 4.63 6.25
C GLN A 286 9.35 4.36 7.74
N ARG A 287 10.42 4.91 8.31
CA ARG A 287 10.62 4.94 9.76
C ARG A 287 9.99 6.22 10.29
N ILE A 288 8.90 6.08 11.04
CA ILE A 288 8.22 7.20 11.69
C ILE A 288 8.66 7.19 13.15
N ASP A 289 9.61 8.06 13.50
CA ASP A 289 10.02 8.26 14.89
C ASP A 289 9.09 9.32 15.53
N ILE A 290 8.20 8.87 16.43
CA ILE A 290 7.34 9.75 17.21
C ILE A 290 8.01 10.01 18.55
N ASN A 291 8.53 11.22 18.74
CA ASN A 291 9.11 11.63 20.02
C ASN A 291 8.13 12.51 20.79
N THR A 292 7.93 12.20 22.07
CA THR A 292 7.10 12.98 22.99
C THR A 292 7.97 13.65 24.05
N THR A 293 7.65 14.89 24.40
CA THR A 293 8.29 15.64 25.50
C THR A 293 7.52 15.52 26.81
N VAL A 294 6.58 14.55 26.91
CA VAL A 294 5.76 14.37 28.12
C VAL A 294 6.68 14.02 29.30
N THR A 295 6.84 14.99 30.20
CA THR A 295 7.35 14.76 31.54
C THR A 295 6.21 14.21 32.38
N ASN A 296 6.37 13.01 32.94
CA ASN A 296 5.37 12.42 33.83
C ASN A 296 5.03 13.39 34.97
N GLU A 297 3.74 13.68 35.13
CA GLU A 297 3.25 14.43 36.28
C GLU A 297 3.53 13.63 37.56
N LYS A 298 4.15 14.27 38.56
CA LYS A 298 4.39 13.67 39.89
C LYS A 298 3.50 14.36 40.90
N GLN A 299 2.47 13.65 41.37
CA GLN A 299 1.65 14.10 42.50
C GLN A 299 2.09 13.38 43.78
N SER A 300 2.12 14.11 44.90
CA SER A 300 2.39 13.56 46.23
C SER A 300 1.15 13.77 47.10
N LEU A 301 0.54 12.69 47.55
CA LEU A 301 -0.62 12.72 48.44
C LEU A 301 -0.18 12.28 49.85
N VAL A 302 -0.50 13.10 50.85
CA VAL A 302 -0.31 12.77 52.26
C VAL A 302 -1.68 12.66 52.89
N TYR A 303 -2.02 11.46 53.37
CA TYR A 303 -3.24 11.21 54.14
C TYR A 303 -2.89 11.02 55.61
N THR A 304 -3.55 11.77 56.51
CA THR A 304 -3.35 11.69 57.95
C THR A 304 -4.66 11.26 58.63
N MET A 305 -4.65 10.09 59.26
CA MET A 305 -5.79 9.55 60.01
C MET A 305 -5.92 10.27 61.35
N ASN A 306 -7.06 10.92 61.59
CA ASN A 306 -7.30 11.65 62.84
C ASN A 306 -8.17 10.90 63.89
N SER A 307 -8.87 9.83 63.51
CA SER A 307 -9.45 8.80 64.42
C SER A 307 -10.29 7.79 63.62
N THR A 308 -10.32 6.53 64.05
CA THR A 308 -11.30 5.54 63.57
C THR A 308 -12.63 5.78 64.27
N SER A 309 -13.70 6.01 63.50
CA SER A 309 -15.06 6.06 64.02
C SER A 309 -15.75 4.71 63.79
N ASN A 310 -16.71 4.35 64.63
CA ASN A 310 -17.66 3.28 64.29
C ASN A 310 -18.58 3.87 63.20
N GLY A 311 -18.20 3.68 61.93
CA GLY A 311 -18.93 4.19 60.78
C GLY A 311 -20.40 3.76 60.77
N THR A 312 -21.23 4.52 60.07
CA THR A 312 -22.67 4.28 59.93
C THR A 312 -22.95 3.85 58.51
N ALA A 313 -23.69 2.75 58.32
CA ALA A 313 -23.98 2.24 56.99
C ALA A 313 -25.01 3.14 56.29
N GLU A 314 -24.75 3.48 55.03
CA GLU A 314 -25.72 4.13 54.15
C GLU A 314 -26.90 3.18 53.89
N VAL A 315 -28.13 3.70 53.94
CA VAL A 315 -29.35 2.95 53.63
C VAL A 315 -30.25 3.73 52.69
N GLN A 316 -30.50 3.14 51.52
CA GLN A 316 -31.40 3.68 50.51
C GLN A 316 -32.58 2.74 50.27
N THR A 317 -33.74 3.29 49.93
CA THR A 317 -34.93 2.50 49.58
C THR A 317 -35.42 2.79 48.18
N ILE A 318 -35.84 1.74 47.47
CA ILE A 318 -36.41 1.82 46.13
C ILE A 318 -37.84 1.34 46.18
N ALA A 319 -38.78 2.12 45.62
CA ALA A 319 -40.17 1.72 45.48
C ALA A 319 -40.33 0.45 44.62
N VAL A 320 -41.10 -0.52 45.12
CA VAL A 320 -41.37 -1.78 44.41
C VAL A 320 -42.59 -1.62 43.52
N ASP A 321 -42.41 -1.82 42.23
CA ASP A 321 -43.49 -2.01 41.27
C ASP A 321 -43.40 -3.39 40.60
N ASN A 322 -44.33 -3.70 39.70
CA ASN A 322 -44.29 -4.91 38.87
C ASN A 322 -43.87 -4.56 37.45
N SER A 323 -42.73 -3.89 37.30
CA SER A 323 -42.19 -3.46 36.02
C SER A 323 -40.86 -4.14 35.70
N THR A 324 -40.35 -3.91 34.50
CA THR A 324 -38.96 -4.24 34.15
C THR A 324 -38.08 -3.01 34.43
N PHE A 325 -36.99 -3.21 35.16
CA PHE A 325 -36.09 -2.13 35.59
C PHE A 325 -34.62 -2.55 35.66
N GLN A 326 -33.72 -1.57 35.75
CA GLN A 326 -32.29 -1.73 36.03
C GLN A 326 -31.90 -0.75 37.12
N ILE A 327 -30.96 -1.15 37.98
CA ILE A 327 -30.42 -0.28 39.03
C ILE A 327 -28.99 0.11 38.64
N GLY A 328 -28.70 1.40 38.68
CA GLY A 328 -27.40 1.99 38.35
C GLY A 328 -26.69 2.53 39.57
N PHE A 329 -25.37 2.35 39.61
CA PHE A 329 -24.49 2.98 40.59
C PHE A 329 -23.20 3.47 39.91
N TYR A 330 -22.93 4.77 40.01
CA TYR A 330 -21.84 5.45 39.29
C TYR A 330 -21.83 5.17 37.78
N GLY A 331 -23.01 5.20 37.15
CA GLY A 331 -23.16 5.04 35.69
C GLY A 331 -23.10 3.59 35.19
N VAL A 332 -22.85 2.61 36.06
CA VAL A 332 -22.88 1.18 35.71
C VAL A 332 -24.18 0.57 36.20
N TYR A 333 -24.88 -0.16 35.32
CA TYR A 333 -26.21 -0.71 35.56
C TYR A 333 -26.20 -2.23 35.71
N THR A 334 -27.11 -2.73 36.55
CA THR A 334 -27.36 -4.17 36.65
C THR A 334 -27.87 -4.73 35.33
N GLY A 335 -27.86 -6.06 35.21
CA GLY A 335 -28.72 -6.74 34.23
C GLY A 335 -30.20 -6.37 34.42
N VAL A 336 -31.02 -6.70 33.42
CA VAL A 336 -32.46 -6.40 33.42
C VAL A 336 -33.16 -7.24 34.49
N LEU A 337 -33.81 -6.55 35.43
CA LEU A 337 -34.62 -7.14 36.50
C LEU A 337 -36.10 -7.07 36.09
N ASN A 338 -36.80 -8.21 36.09
CA ASN A 338 -38.16 -8.31 35.57
C ASN A 338 -39.20 -8.57 36.65
N GLY A 339 -40.32 -7.86 36.57
CA GLY A 339 -41.47 -8.02 37.45
C GLY A 339 -41.11 -7.60 38.88
N ARG A 340 -41.16 -8.56 39.81
CA ARG A 340 -40.86 -8.32 41.23
C ARG A 340 -39.82 -9.32 41.75
N PRO A 341 -38.52 -9.12 41.43
CA PRO A 341 -37.46 -10.02 41.85
C PRO A 341 -37.37 -10.11 43.38
N THR A 342 -36.90 -11.24 43.91
CA THR A 342 -36.65 -11.36 45.36
C THR A 342 -35.49 -10.46 45.78
N ALA A 343 -35.42 -10.07 47.06
CA ALA A 343 -34.29 -9.31 47.58
C ALA A 343 -32.93 -9.96 47.29
N SER A 344 -32.87 -11.30 47.28
CA SER A 344 -31.66 -12.05 46.91
C SER A 344 -31.21 -11.81 45.47
N ILE A 345 -32.15 -11.77 44.52
CA ILE A 345 -31.83 -11.49 43.10
C ILE A 345 -31.31 -10.06 42.94
N VAL A 346 -31.97 -9.09 43.59
CA VAL A 346 -31.54 -7.68 43.57
C VAL A 346 -30.17 -7.52 44.21
N GLN A 347 -29.93 -8.17 45.34
CA GLN A 347 -28.64 -8.16 46.03
C GLN A 347 -27.52 -8.74 45.15
N THR A 348 -27.77 -9.88 44.50
CA THR A 348 -26.80 -10.49 43.59
C THR A 348 -26.50 -9.56 42.41
N ALA A 349 -27.52 -8.94 41.82
CA ALA A 349 -27.34 -8.03 40.69
C ALA A 349 -26.52 -6.78 41.06
N LEU A 350 -26.78 -6.18 42.22
CA LEU A 350 -26.00 -5.03 42.72
C LEU A 350 -24.57 -5.43 43.09
N ASN A 351 -24.38 -6.57 43.75
CA ASN A 351 -23.04 -7.05 44.13
C ASN A 351 -22.19 -7.53 42.95
N ASP A 352 -22.80 -7.73 41.79
CA ASP A 352 -22.09 -8.02 40.53
C ASP A 352 -21.52 -6.75 39.87
N LEU A 353 -21.99 -5.56 40.29
CA LEU A 353 -21.48 -4.30 39.75
C LEU A 353 -20.02 -4.07 40.14
N PRO A 354 -19.13 -3.74 39.18
CA PRO A 354 -17.74 -3.38 39.47
C PRO A 354 -17.57 -2.17 40.39
N THR A 355 -18.61 -1.34 40.51
CA THR A 355 -18.65 -0.16 41.37
C THR A 355 -18.96 -0.50 42.83
N ILE A 356 -19.42 -1.72 43.12
CA ILE A 356 -19.69 -2.22 44.48
C ILE A 356 -18.68 -3.31 44.88
N TYR A 357 -18.35 -4.23 43.97
CA TYR A 357 -17.37 -5.29 44.20
C TYR A 357 -15.97 -4.73 44.51
N PRO A 358 -15.17 -5.34 45.42
CA PRO A 358 -15.40 -6.59 46.15
C PRO A 358 -16.20 -6.45 47.45
N LEU A 359 -16.71 -5.25 47.75
CA LEU A 359 -17.63 -5.10 48.85
C LEU A 359 -19.01 -5.63 48.46
N SER A 360 -19.95 -5.63 49.41
CA SER A 360 -21.29 -6.12 49.16
C SER A 360 -22.33 -5.28 49.88
N VAL A 361 -23.40 -4.96 49.16
CA VAL A 361 -24.63 -4.44 49.75
C VAL A 361 -25.46 -5.60 50.28
N ARG A 362 -26.30 -5.29 51.27
CA ARG A 362 -27.37 -6.18 51.74
C ARG A 362 -28.71 -5.63 51.28
N VAL A 363 -29.56 -6.49 50.75
CA VAL A 363 -30.90 -6.08 50.31
C VAL A 363 -31.95 -6.83 51.11
N GLN A 364 -32.91 -6.08 51.64
CA GLN A 364 -34.14 -6.59 52.21
C GLN A 364 -35.32 -6.10 51.38
N SER A 365 -36.45 -6.80 51.42
CA SER A 365 -37.65 -6.39 50.70
C SER A 365 -38.87 -6.43 51.61
N THR A 366 -39.74 -5.44 51.49
CA THR A 366 -41.08 -5.41 52.10
C THR A 366 -42.16 -5.60 51.04
N SER A 367 -43.43 -5.38 51.40
CA SER A 367 -44.54 -5.38 50.45
C SER A 367 -44.47 -4.22 49.44
N THR A 368 -43.68 -3.18 49.69
CA THR A 368 -43.66 -1.95 48.87
C THR A 368 -42.27 -1.37 48.61
N LEU A 369 -41.21 -1.81 49.30
CA LEU A 369 -39.85 -1.25 49.18
C LEU A 369 -38.78 -2.34 49.11
N TYR A 370 -37.74 -2.11 48.32
CA TYR A 370 -36.41 -2.69 48.57
C TYR A 370 -35.64 -1.76 49.50
N ILE A 371 -34.95 -2.32 50.48
CA ILE A 371 -34.09 -1.61 51.43
C ILE A 371 -32.66 -2.09 51.15
N ILE A 372 -31.81 -1.20 50.66
CA ILE A 372 -30.43 -1.48 50.28
C ILE A 372 -29.52 -0.85 51.32
N THR A 373 -28.79 -1.69 52.05
CA THR A 373 -27.79 -1.27 53.03
C THR A 373 -26.40 -1.43 52.44
N PHE A 374 -25.70 -0.32 52.30
CA PHE A 374 -24.32 -0.30 51.82
C PHE A 374 -23.34 -0.67 52.96
N PRO A 375 -22.16 -1.19 52.61
CA PRO A 375 -21.10 -1.44 53.59
C PRO A 375 -20.60 -0.13 54.20
N VAL A 376 -20.30 -0.14 55.50
CA VAL A 376 -19.86 1.05 56.27
C VAL A 376 -18.59 1.70 55.73
N GLU A 377 -17.77 0.95 54.99
CA GLU A 377 -16.55 1.47 54.38
C GLU A 377 -16.81 2.43 53.22
N MET A 378 -18.00 2.40 52.61
CA MET A 378 -18.36 3.34 51.54
C MET A 378 -18.81 4.70 52.06
N GLY A 379 -19.22 4.80 53.32
CA GLY A 379 -19.75 6.04 53.89
C GLY A 379 -21.00 6.54 53.17
N ASP A 380 -21.11 7.86 53.04
CA ASP A 380 -22.15 8.53 52.27
C ASP A 380 -21.92 8.30 50.77
N VAL A 381 -22.92 7.75 50.07
CA VAL A 381 -22.83 7.48 48.63
C VAL A 381 -24.03 8.07 47.88
N PRO A 382 -23.87 8.42 46.59
CA PRO A 382 -24.97 8.95 45.79
C PRO A 382 -26.17 7.99 45.75
N LEU A 383 -27.35 8.57 45.52
CA LEU A 383 -28.56 7.80 45.28
C LEU A 383 -28.37 6.85 44.10
N LEU A 384 -28.86 5.61 44.26
CA LEU A 384 -28.97 4.66 43.17
C LEU A 384 -29.85 5.25 42.06
N ASN A 385 -29.46 5.04 40.81
CA ASN A 385 -30.27 5.36 39.65
C ASN A 385 -31.20 4.18 39.34
N VAL A 386 -32.45 4.42 38.96
CA VAL A 386 -33.34 3.36 38.48
C VAL A 386 -33.90 3.77 37.14
N ILE A 387 -33.70 2.92 36.14
CA ILE A 387 -34.36 3.06 34.84
C ILE A 387 -35.43 1.98 34.79
N SER A 388 -36.67 2.38 34.54
CA SER A 388 -37.83 1.48 34.58
C SER A 388 -38.75 1.69 33.39
N THR A 389 -39.46 0.62 33.03
CA THR A 389 -40.57 0.63 32.06
C THR A 389 -41.90 1.10 32.67
N ALA A 390 -41.95 1.36 33.97
CA ALA A 390 -43.12 1.90 34.64
C ALA A 390 -43.45 3.32 34.17
N VAL A 391 -44.73 3.68 34.24
CA VAL A 391 -45.23 5.02 33.87
C VAL A 391 -44.61 6.12 34.75
N ASN A 392 -44.30 5.79 36.00
CA ASN A 392 -43.54 6.64 36.91
C ASN A 392 -42.27 5.89 37.31
N GLU A 393 -41.11 6.54 37.20
CA GLU A 393 -39.86 5.93 37.65
C GLU A 393 -39.90 5.63 39.17
N PRO A 394 -39.42 4.46 39.61
CA PRO A 394 -39.31 4.13 41.02
C PRO A 394 -38.50 5.19 41.76
N ASN A 395 -39.09 5.78 42.80
CA ASN A 395 -38.39 6.75 43.61
C ASN A 395 -37.33 6.06 44.47
N VAL A 396 -36.12 6.62 44.49
CA VAL A 396 -35.01 6.21 45.35
C VAL A 396 -34.85 7.26 46.44
N THR A 397 -34.90 6.83 47.70
CA THR A 397 -34.77 7.73 48.84
C THR A 397 -33.70 7.24 49.79
N GLU A 398 -32.80 8.14 50.16
CA GLU A 398 -31.88 7.94 51.28
C GLU A 398 -32.67 8.00 52.60
N THR A 399 -32.48 6.97 53.43
CA THR A 399 -33.14 6.84 54.74
C THR A 399 -32.16 6.96 55.90
N VAL A 400 -30.89 6.61 55.66
CA VAL A 400 -29.79 6.79 56.60
C VAL A 400 -28.60 7.23 55.78
N GLN A 401 -28.12 8.46 56.03
CA GLN A 401 -26.89 8.98 55.45
C GLN A 401 -25.69 8.26 56.06
N GLY A 402 -24.87 7.64 55.22
CA GLY A 402 -23.69 6.89 55.64
C GLY A 402 -22.58 7.78 56.20
N VAL A 403 -21.78 7.22 57.11
CA VAL A 403 -20.55 7.86 57.61
C VAL A 403 -19.45 6.82 57.55
N ALA A 404 -18.39 7.07 56.77
CA ALA A 404 -17.32 6.09 56.59
C ALA A 404 -16.60 5.82 57.92
N SER A 405 -16.24 4.55 58.16
CA SER A 405 -15.43 4.14 59.32
C SER A 405 -14.01 4.73 59.33
N GLY A 406 -13.55 5.23 58.18
CA GLY A 406 -12.18 5.69 57.94
C GLY A 406 -11.16 4.55 57.81
N THR A 407 -11.58 3.29 57.85
CA THR A 407 -10.66 2.13 57.80
C THR A 407 -10.16 1.82 56.39
N LYS A 408 -10.89 2.24 55.36
CA LYS A 408 -10.52 2.08 53.94
C LYS A 408 -10.73 3.38 53.18
N LEU A 409 -9.99 3.56 52.09
CA LEU A 409 -10.07 4.71 51.19
C LEU A 409 -10.05 4.24 49.73
N ALA A 410 -10.67 4.99 48.84
CA ALA A 410 -10.55 4.83 47.39
C ALA A 410 -10.15 6.16 46.74
N PHE A 411 -9.44 6.11 45.62
CA PHE A 411 -9.14 7.29 44.81
C PHE A 411 -10.15 7.40 43.68
N GLN A 412 -10.55 8.61 43.32
CA GLN A 412 -11.43 8.89 42.19
C GLN A 412 -10.72 9.75 41.15
N LEU A 413 -10.85 9.38 39.88
CA LEU A 413 -10.42 10.18 38.72
C LEU A 413 -11.50 10.08 37.63
N ASP A 414 -12.03 11.21 37.18
CA ASP A 414 -13.07 11.30 36.13
C ASP A 414 -14.23 10.30 36.31
N GLY A 415 -14.69 10.14 37.56
CA GLY A 415 -15.80 9.24 37.90
C GLY A 415 -15.42 7.78 38.12
N ALA A 416 -14.22 7.35 37.73
CA ALA A 416 -13.69 6.03 38.05
C ALA A 416 -13.10 6.02 39.47
N MET A 417 -13.48 5.05 40.29
CA MET A 417 -12.99 4.86 41.67
C MET A 417 -12.07 3.65 41.75
N THR A 418 -10.95 3.67 42.47
CA THR A 418 -10.16 2.45 42.78
C THR A 418 -10.97 1.46 43.62
N ARG A 419 -10.50 0.22 43.77
CA ARG A 419 -10.94 -0.59 44.91
C ARG A 419 -10.65 0.13 46.23
N TYR A 420 -11.42 -0.19 47.27
CA TYR A 420 -11.17 0.31 48.63
C TYR A 420 -9.92 -0.33 49.21
N LEU A 421 -8.93 0.50 49.53
CA LEU A 421 -7.63 0.15 50.10
C LEU A 421 -7.65 0.30 51.62
N ASP A 422 -7.11 -0.68 52.33
CA ASP A 422 -6.97 -0.65 53.79
C ASP A 422 -5.66 0.04 54.18
N PHE A 423 -5.79 1.23 54.79
CA PHE A 423 -4.66 2.04 55.25
C PHE A 423 -4.33 1.83 56.74
N VAL A 424 -5.12 1.02 57.45
CA VAL A 424 -5.03 0.87 58.91
C VAL A 424 -4.21 -0.36 59.30
N ASN A 425 -4.36 -1.46 58.55
CA ASN A 425 -3.74 -2.74 58.90
C ASN A 425 -2.29 -2.92 58.39
N ASN A 426 -1.61 -1.84 58.00
CA ASN A 426 -0.22 -1.82 57.50
C ASN A 426 0.09 -2.79 56.33
N ASN A 427 -0.93 -3.27 55.62
CA ASN A 427 -0.79 -4.22 54.52
C ASN A 427 -0.72 -3.55 53.13
N LEU A 428 -0.69 -2.22 53.10
CA LEU A 428 -0.58 -1.45 51.88
C LEU A 428 0.89 -1.36 51.45
N THR A 429 1.27 -2.15 50.46
CA THR A 429 2.58 -2.09 49.80
C THR A 429 2.54 -1.13 48.61
N GLU A 430 3.71 -0.65 48.19
CA GLU A 430 3.85 0.14 46.94
C GLU A 430 3.24 -0.59 45.73
N ALA A 431 3.45 -1.91 45.65
CA ALA A 431 2.87 -2.75 44.60
C ALA A 431 1.33 -2.76 44.66
N ASN A 432 0.74 -2.92 45.85
CA ASN A 432 -0.71 -2.92 46.03
C ASN A 432 -1.34 -1.56 45.70
N LEU A 433 -0.66 -0.46 46.05
CA LEU A 433 -1.11 0.90 45.73
C LEU A 433 -0.98 1.17 44.22
N THR A 434 0.14 0.81 43.61
CA THR A 434 0.36 0.94 42.16
C THR A 434 -0.69 0.19 41.36
N LEU A 435 -0.99 -1.06 41.77
CA LEU A 435 -2.05 -1.84 41.15
C LEU A 435 -3.41 -1.14 41.24
N ALA A 436 -3.76 -0.63 42.43
CA ALA A 436 -5.05 0.06 42.61
C ALA A 436 -5.13 1.37 41.81
N ILE A 437 -4.07 2.16 41.73
CA ILE A 437 -4.03 3.36 40.87
C ILE A 437 -4.16 2.97 39.39
N ASN A 438 -3.48 1.91 38.96
CA ASN A 438 -3.63 1.40 37.60
C ASN A 438 -5.07 0.95 37.30
N GLU A 439 -5.83 0.48 38.29
CA GLU A 439 -7.25 0.15 38.12
C GLU A 439 -8.14 1.35 37.75
N LEU A 440 -7.68 2.59 37.91
CA LEU A 440 -8.40 3.77 37.40
C LEU A 440 -8.38 3.83 35.87
N PHE A 441 -7.37 3.21 35.26
CA PHE A 441 -7.11 3.26 33.82
C PHE A 441 -7.42 1.92 33.12
N THR A 442 -7.94 0.93 33.86
CA THR A 442 -8.33 -0.38 33.29
C THR A 442 -9.84 -0.53 33.19
N ILE A 443 -10.26 -1.35 32.23
CA ILE A 443 -11.67 -1.76 32.10
C ILE A 443 -11.99 -2.72 33.26
N ARG A 444 -13.10 -2.46 33.97
CA ARG A 444 -13.62 -3.36 35.00
C ARG A 444 -14.90 -4.02 34.54
N CYS A 445 -14.88 -5.35 34.52
CA CYS A 445 -16.00 -6.18 34.12
C CYS A 445 -16.76 -6.68 35.37
N PRO A 446 -18.10 -6.81 35.31
CA PRO A 446 -18.87 -7.54 36.30
C PRO A 446 -18.25 -8.90 36.66
N VAL A 447 -18.40 -9.33 37.92
CA VAL A 447 -17.78 -10.57 38.43
C VAL A 447 -18.29 -11.79 37.67
N SER A 448 -19.55 -11.74 37.26
CA SER A 448 -20.22 -12.74 36.42
C SER A 448 -19.51 -13.01 35.10
N LEU A 449 -18.88 -12.01 34.46
CA LEU A 449 -18.14 -12.20 33.22
C LEU A 449 -16.84 -13.00 33.42
N ASN A 450 -16.26 -12.94 34.62
CA ASN A 450 -15.01 -13.61 34.97
C ASN A 450 -15.23 -14.96 35.68
N ASN A 451 -16.47 -15.30 36.03
CA ASN A 451 -16.82 -16.57 36.68
C ASN A 451 -17.98 -17.27 35.93
N PRO A 452 -17.67 -18.07 34.90
CA PRO A 452 -18.67 -18.75 34.05
C PRO A 452 -19.61 -19.70 34.82
N GLN A 453 -19.20 -20.15 36.02
CA GLN A 453 -19.99 -21.04 36.86
C GLN A 453 -21.05 -20.29 37.70
N ALA A 454 -20.95 -18.96 37.82
CA ALA A 454 -21.80 -18.15 38.70
C ALA A 454 -23.04 -17.55 38.00
N THR A 455 -23.09 -17.50 36.67
CA THR A 455 -24.24 -16.94 35.93
C THR A 455 -24.61 -17.79 34.71
N PRO A 456 -25.73 -18.56 34.76
CA PRO A 456 -26.17 -19.38 33.63
C PRO A 456 -26.75 -18.59 32.45
N SER A 457 -26.89 -17.26 32.58
CA SER A 457 -27.49 -16.37 31.60
C SER A 457 -26.50 -15.69 30.66
N ILE A 458 -25.19 -15.85 30.86
CA ILE A 458 -24.16 -15.31 29.96
C ILE A 458 -23.73 -16.41 29.00
N VAL A 459 -24.37 -16.44 27.82
CA VAL A 459 -23.91 -17.25 26.69
C VAL A 459 -22.83 -16.44 25.97
N TYR A 460 -21.56 -16.76 26.20
CA TYR A 460 -20.50 -16.28 25.32
C TYR A 460 -20.63 -16.99 23.96
N VAL A 461 -20.75 -16.21 22.89
CA VAL A 461 -20.39 -16.66 21.55
C VAL A 461 -19.02 -16.05 21.26
N GLN A 462 -18.00 -16.90 21.14
CA GLN A 462 -16.64 -16.48 20.78
C GLN A 462 -16.61 -16.14 19.28
N GLU A 463 -17.05 -14.94 18.91
CA GLU A 463 -17.04 -14.47 17.50
C GLU A 463 -16.02 -13.35 17.20
N PHE A 464 -14.99 -13.15 18.03
CA PHE A 464 -13.92 -12.22 17.66
C PHE A 464 -12.54 -12.90 17.71
N GLU A 465 -11.99 -13.08 16.50
CA GLU A 465 -10.57 -13.18 16.15
C GLU A 465 -9.80 -14.38 16.73
N ILE A 466 -10.06 -15.58 16.21
CA ILE A 466 -9.06 -16.66 16.22
C ILE A 466 -8.15 -16.44 15.00
N GLY A 467 -7.09 -15.64 15.14
CA GLY A 467 -6.18 -15.41 14.01
C GLY A 467 -5.09 -14.35 14.15
N CYS A 468 -5.14 -13.47 15.17
CA CYS A 468 -4.03 -12.53 15.38
C CYS A 468 -2.82 -13.23 16.01
N ILE A 469 -1.88 -13.63 15.16
CA ILE A 469 -0.50 -13.89 15.58
C ILE A 469 0.13 -12.52 15.80
N PHE A 470 0.47 -12.21 17.05
CA PHE A 470 1.39 -11.12 17.34
C PHE A 470 2.79 -11.60 16.94
N ASP A 471 3.44 -10.90 16.00
CA ASP A 471 4.89 -11.06 15.79
C ASP A 471 5.60 -10.59 17.06
N GLU A 472 6.42 -11.47 17.64
CA GLU A 472 7.42 -11.11 18.66
C GLU A 472 8.59 -10.32 18.06
#